data_AF-A0A7W0GA08-F1
#
_entry.id   AF-A0A7W0GA08-F1
#
_cell.length_a   1.000
_cell.length_b   1.000
_cell.length_c   1.000
_cell.angle_alpha   90.00
_cell.angle_beta   90.00
_cell.angle_gamma   90.00
#
_symmetry.space_group_name_H-M   'P 1'
#
loop_
_entity.id
_entity.type
_entity.pdbx_description
1 polymer ?
#
loop_
_entity_poly.entity_id
_entity_poly.type
_entity_poly.pdbx_seq_one_letter_code
_entity_poly.pdbx_strand_id
1 'polypeptide(L)' 'GGGALPLAELPSFACAIEEELAAALRAHEPPVLAVVRDGRTLLDCRTLTDAEAEEVAAAVLTARA' A
#
# COMPACT_ATOMS: atom_id res chain seq x y z
N GLY A 1 5.07 13.13 0.82
CA GLY A 1 5.20 14.23 -0.14
C GLY A 1 4.50 13.86 -1.43
N GLY A 2 3.61 14.72 -1.90
CA GLY A 2 3.05 14.68 -3.24
C GLY A 2 2.96 16.11 -3.76
N GLY A 3 3.48 16.37 -4.96
CA GLY A 3 3.47 17.67 -5.65
C GLY A 3 4.27 18.82 -5.00
N ALA A 4 4.32 18.90 -3.67
CA ALA A 4 4.83 20.06 -2.93
C ALA A 4 6.35 20.07 -2.72
N LEU A 5 6.98 18.90 -2.62
CA LEU A 5 8.43 18.76 -2.40
C LEU A 5 9.01 17.69 -3.35
N PRO A 6 9.04 17.94 -4.68
CA PRO A 6 9.39 16.92 -5.67
C PRO A 6 10.86 16.48 -5.64
N LEU A 7 11.77 17.28 -5.06
CA LEU A 7 13.19 16.97 -4.95
C LEU A 7 13.58 16.32 -3.62
N ALA A 8 12.64 16.18 -2.69
CA ALA A 8 12.93 15.59 -1.38
C ALA A 8 12.92 14.06 -1.49
N GLU A 9 14.08 13.45 -1.28
CA GLU A 9 14.24 12.00 -1.14
C GLU A 9 14.22 11.62 0.33
N LEU A 10 13.30 10.73 0.69
CA LEU A 10 13.15 10.21 2.04
C LEU A 10 13.20 8.69 1.99
N PRO A 11 14.15 8.03 2.70
CA PRO A 11 14.21 6.58 2.74
C PRO A 11 12.94 6.01 3.39
N SER A 12 12.52 4.83 2.94
CA SER A 12 11.36 4.12 3.46
C SER A 12 11.49 2.62 3.28
N PHE A 13 10.57 1.90 3.90
CA PHE A 13 10.31 0.49 3.66
C PHE A 13 8.86 0.31 3.19
N ALA A 14 8.64 -0.71 2.39
CA ALA A 14 7.31 -1.10 1.94
C ALA A 14 7.19 -2.62 1.92
N CYS A 15 6.00 -3.12 2.22
CA CYS A 15 5.66 -4.51 1.98
C CYS A 15 5.33 -4.70 0.50
N ALA A 16 6.10 -5.52 -0.19
CA ALA A 16 5.85 -5.89 -1.58
C ALA A 16 5.02 -7.17 -1.65
N ILE A 17 3.85 -7.08 -2.27
CA ILE A 17 2.92 -8.20 -2.49
C ILE A 17 2.60 -8.34 -3.98
N GLU A 18 1.73 -9.29 -4.32
CA GLU A 18 1.29 -9.60 -5.68
C GLU A 18 0.65 -8.36 -6.35
N GLU A 19 0.95 -8.13 -7.63
CA GLU A 19 0.49 -6.95 -8.37
C GLU A 19 -1.03 -6.95 -8.53
N GLU A 20 -1.60 -8.14 -8.72
CA GLU A 20 -3.02 -8.36 -9.02
C GLU A 20 -3.92 -7.92 -7.84
N LEU A 21 -3.38 -7.91 -6.62
CA LEU A 21 -4.10 -7.51 -5.42
C LEU A 21 -4.43 -6.01 -5.40
N ALA A 22 -3.72 -5.16 -6.16
CA ALA A 22 -3.97 -3.72 -6.14
C ALA A 22 -5.40 -3.35 -6.55
N ALA A 23 -6.00 -4.08 -7.49
CA ALA A 23 -7.37 -3.85 -7.92
C ALA A 23 -8.38 -4.27 -6.83
N ALA A 24 -8.19 -5.45 -6.24
CA ALA A 24 -9.03 -5.95 -5.17
C ALA A 24 -8.97 -5.08 -3.91
N LEU A 25 -7.76 -4.66 -3.52
CA LEU A 25 -7.52 -3.76 -2.38
C LEU A 25 -8.18 -2.39 -2.55
N ARG A 26 -8.15 -1.84 -3.77
CA ARG A 26 -8.84 -0.57 -4.08
C ARG A 26 -10.36 -0.69 -3.99
N ALA A 27 -10.90 -1.89 -4.25
CA ALA A 27 -12.33 -2.19 -4.17
C ALA A 27 -12.78 -2.68 -2.78
N HIS A 28 -11.85 -2.84 -1.82
CA HIS A 28 -12.14 -3.21 -0.45
C HIS A 28 -12.85 -2.07 0.32
N GLU A 29 -13.48 -2.39 1.44
CA GLU A 29 -14.10 -1.42 2.35
C GLU A 29 -13.51 -1.61 3.77
N PRO A 30 -12.70 -0.65 4.27
CA PRO A 30 -12.27 0.59 3.61
C PRO A 30 -11.27 0.35 2.45
N PRO A 31 -11.20 1.24 1.45
CA PRO A 31 -10.30 1.05 0.31
C PRO A 31 -8.84 1.23 0.72
N VAL A 32 -7.99 0.30 0.26
CA VAL A 32 -6.54 0.36 0.48
C VAL A 32 -5.85 0.79 -0.82
N LEU A 33 -5.15 1.93 -0.78
CA LEU A 33 -4.38 2.46 -1.91
C LEU A 33 -2.90 2.13 -1.76
N ALA A 34 -2.33 1.59 -2.83
CA ALA A 34 -0.94 1.16 -2.90
C ALA A 34 -0.28 1.65 -4.19
N VAL A 35 1.05 1.72 -4.17
CA VAL A 35 1.83 2.01 -5.38
C VAL A 35 2.06 0.71 -6.14
N VAL A 36 1.73 0.66 -7.43
CA VAL A 36 2.13 -0.45 -8.30
C VAL A 36 3.41 -0.06 -9.03
N ARG A 37 4.48 -0.85 -8.83
CA ARG A 37 5.77 -0.61 -9.46
C ARG A 37 6.54 -1.93 -9.57
N ASP A 38 7.20 -2.13 -10.70
CA ASP A 38 8.09 -3.28 -10.97
C ASP A 38 7.44 -4.65 -10.72
N GLY A 39 6.20 -4.86 -11.16
CA GLY A 39 5.54 -6.17 -10.99
C GLY A 39 4.95 -6.40 -9.59
N ARG A 40 4.82 -5.35 -8.76
CA ARG A 40 4.48 -5.46 -7.33
C ARG A 40 3.50 -4.38 -6.88
N THR A 41 2.62 -4.76 -5.95
CA THR A 41 1.85 -3.81 -5.13
C THR A 41 2.65 -3.48 -3.88
N LEU A 42 2.91 -2.20 -3.64
CA LEU A 42 3.75 -1.70 -2.55
C LEU A 42 2.91 -0.95 -1.51
N LEU A 43 2.92 -1.44 -0.27
CA LEU A 43 2.30 -0.82 0.90
C LEU A 43 3.40 -0.08 1.69
N ASP A 44 3.51 1.25 1.52
CA ASP A 44 4.56 2.07 2.15
C ASP A 44 4.24 2.31 3.64
N CYS A 45 5.16 1.90 4.52
CA CYS A 45 4.97 2.00 5.97
C CYS A 45 4.85 3.46 6.46
N ARG A 46 5.34 4.45 5.71
CA ARG A 46 5.26 5.87 6.13
C ARG A 46 3.87 6.45 6.03
N THR A 47 2.98 5.81 5.26
CA THR A 47 1.62 6.33 5.03
C THR A 47 0.59 5.60 5.88
N LEU A 48 1.02 4.72 6.79
CA LEU A 48 0.16 3.94 7.67
C LEU A 48 0.55 4.19 9.12
N THR A 49 -0.44 4.33 9.98
CA THR A 49 -0.31 4.13 11.42
C THR A 49 -0.24 2.64 11.75
N ASP A 50 0.16 2.29 12.98
CA ASP A 50 0.22 0.90 13.42
C ASP A 50 -1.15 0.22 13.35
N ALA A 51 -2.23 0.93 13.67
CA ALA A 51 -3.60 0.41 13.56
C ALA A 51 -4.03 0.18 12.11
N GLU A 52 -3.76 1.16 11.22
CA GLU A 52 -4.04 1.00 9.79
C GLU A 52 -3.21 -0.14 9.18
N ALA A 53 -2.00 -0.40 9.68
CA ALA A 53 -1.19 -1.52 9.21
C ALA A 53 -1.86 -2.88 9.50
N GLU A 54 -2.51 -3.03 10.66
CA GLU A 54 -3.29 -4.24 10.98
C GLU A 54 -4.53 -4.37 10.09
N GLU A 55 -5.28 -3.28 9.88
CA GLU A 55 -6.44 -3.26 8.99
C GLU A 55 -6.06 -3.60 7.53
N VAL A 56 -4.97 -3.02 7.04
CA VAL A 56 -4.43 -3.31 5.70
C VAL A 56 -3.98 -4.78 5.59
N ALA A 57 -3.37 -5.34 6.64
CA ALA A 57 -2.99 -6.75 6.64
C ALA A 57 -4.23 -7.66 6.50
N ALA A 58 -5.32 -7.35 7.21
CA ALA A 58 -6.59 -8.07 7.08
C ALA A 58 -7.21 -7.93 5.68
N ALA A 59 -7.15 -6.73 5.08
CA ALA A 59 -7.61 -6.49 3.72
C ALA A 59 -6.80 -7.32 2.70
N VAL A 60 -5.48 -7.43 2.87
CA VAL A 60 -4.61 -8.27 2.03
C VAL A 60 -4.97 -9.74 2.14
N LEU A 61 -5.22 -10.24 3.36
CA LEU A 61 -5.66 -11.63 3.55
C LEU A 61 -7.00 -11.89 2.87
N THR A 62 -7.94 -10.94 2.95
CA THR A 62 -9.24 -11.02 2.29
C THR A 62 -9.10 -11.01 0.76
N ALA A 63 -8.24 -10.15 0.21
CA ALA A 63 -8.02 -10.03 -1.24
C ALA A 63 -7.31 -11.25 -1.86
N ARG A 64 -6.64 -12.07 -1.04
CA ARG A 64 -5.95 -13.30 -1.46
C ARG A 64 -6.84 -14.55 -1.47
N ALA A 65 -8.03 -14.47 -0.85
CA ALA A 65 -8.99 -15.57 -0.80
C ALA A 65 -9.72 -15.74 -2.14
#